data_AF-A0A645H9I0-F1
#
_entry.id   AF-A0A645H9I0-F1
#
_cell.length_a   1.000
_cell.length_b   1.000
_cell.length_c   1.000
_cell.angle_alpha   90.00
_cell.angle_beta   90.00
_cell.angle_gamma   90.00
#
_symmetry.space_group_name_H-M   'P 1'
#
loop_
_entity.id
_entity.type
_entity.pdbx_description
1 polymer ?
#
loop_
_entity_poly.entity_id
_entity_poly.type
_entity_poly.pdbx_seq_one_letter_code
_entity_poly.pdbx_strand_id
1 'polypeptide(L)'
;MFDDSFYSALDLIGNVMETQEHCTEVVDYIKKCQTDLNDRTKDIPDDQKPTVYTGAVSFKGAHGFEGTYGAYPPFDAVNGKNVVDETGKTGAMLIDLEKVMGWNPDIIFLNPSNMELVNEDYKKNAAFYDGLKAVQNGEVYSQISYNYNWTNMEISIADAYYAGKIIYPKQFENIDMAKKADEIFTVMLGQPFYEKLVADGSKFDKITIGE
;
A
#
# COMPACT_ATOMS: atom_id res chain seq x y z
N MET A 1 -8.11 7.94 -1.22
CA MET A 1 -6.94 8.47 -0.49
C MET A 1 -6.91 9.98 -0.62
N PHE A 2 -6.57 10.54 -1.78
CA PHE A 2 -6.55 11.99 -2.00
C PHE A 2 -7.87 12.51 -2.58
N ASP A 3 -8.85 12.81 -1.73
CA ASP A 3 -10.18 13.25 -2.14
C ASP A 3 -10.54 14.61 -1.50
N ASP A 4 -11.18 15.49 -2.27
CA ASP A 4 -11.54 16.84 -1.80
C ASP A 4 -12.51 16.83 -0.61
N SER A 5 -13.32 15.77 -0.46
CA SER A 5 -14.20 15.62 0.70
C SER A 5 -13.42 15.44 2.01
N PHE A 6 -12.26 14.78 1.97
CA PHE A 6 -11.39 14.62 3.12
C PHE A 6 -10.78 15.96 3.53
N TYR A 7 -10.30 16.75 2.57
CA TYR A 7 -9.78 18.10 2.84
C TYR A 7 -10.86 19.02 3.40
N SER A 8 -12.07 18.96 2.85
CA SER A 8 -13.22 19.74 3.33
C SER A 8 -13.61 19.35 4.76
N ALA A 9 -13.51 18.07 5.12
CA ALA A 9 -13.76 17.59 6.47
C ALA A 9 -12.73 18.12 7.47
N LEU A 10 -11.43 18.11 7.12
CA LEU A 10 -10.37 18.68 7.95
C LEU A 10 -10.54 20.20 8.14
N ASP A 11 -10.90 20.93 7.09
CA ASP A 11 -11.19 22.37 7.19
C ASP A 11 -12.37 22.65 8.13
N LEU A 12 -13.46 21.88 8.02
CA LEU A 12 -14.61 21.99 8.94
C LEU A 12 -14.20 21.71 10.39
N ILE A 13 -13.43 20.64 10.64
CA ILE A 13 -12.93 20.29 11.98
C ILE A 13 -12.05 21.41 12.52
N GLY A 14 -11.12 21.92 11.71
CA GLY A 14 -10.24 23.03 12.09
C GLY A 14 -11.02 24.28 12.49
N ASN A 15 -12.10 24.59 11.76
CA ASN A 15 -12.98 25.72 12.07
C ASN A 15 -13.75 25.54 13.39
N VAL A 16 -14.27 24.33 13.66
CA VAL A 16 -15.04 24.05 14.88
C VAL A 16 -14.13 23.95 16.11
N MET A 17 -12.94 23.39 15.95
CA MET A 17 -12.00 23.13 17.05
C MET A 17 -10.98 24.25 17.26
N GLU A 18 -11.04 25.33 16.47
CA GLU A 18 -10.08 26.46 16.49
C GLU A 18 -8.63 26.01 16.26
N THR A 19 -8.44 25.08 15.30
CA THR A 19 -7.15 24.47 14.93
C THR A 19 -6.82 24.62 13.43
N GLN A 20 -7.34 25.68 12.81
CA GLN A 20 -7.27 25.93 11.36
C GLN A 20 -5.84 25.90 10.80
N GLU A 21 -4.87 26.46 11.53
CA GLU A 21 -3.47 26.52 11.10
C GLU A 21 -2.89 25.10 10.91
N HIS A 22 -3.08 24.22 11.90
CA HIS A 22 -2.62 22.84 11.81
C HIS A 22 -3.38 22.03 10.76
N CYS A 23 -4.71 22.20 10.66
CA CYS A 23 -5.47 21.53 9.60
C CYS A 23 -5.00 21.96 8.20
N THR A 24 -4.64 23.22 8.01
CA THR A 24 -4.08 23.73 6.75
C THR A 24 -2.72 23.09 6.46
N GLU A 25 -1.82 23.05 7.45
CA GLU A 25 -0.52 22.38 7.34
C GLU A 25 -0.67 20.91 6.90
N VAL A 26 -1.57 20.17 7.55
CA VAL A 26 -1.84 18.75 7.21
C VAL A 26 -2.37 18.61 5.79
N VAL A 27 -3.35 19.43 5.38
CA VAL A 27 -3.92 19.37 4.02
C VAL A 27 -2.86 19.69 2.96
N ASP A 28 -2.07 20.73 3.17
CA ASP A 28 -1.02 21.14 2.24
C ASP A 28 0.07 20.07 2.13
N TYR A 29 0.44 19.44 3.25
CA TYR A 29 1.38 18.34 3.27
C TYR A 29 0.87 17.11 2.52
N ILE A 30 -0.40 16.73 2.70
CA ILE A 30 -1.01 15.59 2.01
C ILE A 30 -1.06 15.85 0.50
N LYS A 31 -1.45 17.05 0.07
CA LYS A 31 -1.41 17.45 -1.35
C LYS A 31 0.00 17.42 -1.92
N LYS A 32 0.99 17.88 -1.14
CA LYS A 32 2.40 17.79 -1.53
C LYS A 32 2.86 16.35 -1.71
N CYS A 33 2.46 15.43 -0.83
CA CYS A 33 2.72 14.00 -0.99
C CYS A 33 2.08 13.44 -2.27
N GLN A 34 0.81 13.79 -2.53
CA GLN A 34 0.12 13.39 -3.76
C GLN A 34 0.88 13.84 -5.02
N THR A 35 1.30 15.12 -5.06
CA THR A 35 2.05 15.67 -6.18
C THR A 35 3.42 15.01 -6.32
N ASP A 36 4.17 14.83 -5.24
CA ASP A 36 5.49 14.21 -5.25
C ASP A 36 5.44 12.75 -5.73
N LEU A 37 4.49 11.94 -5.24
CA LEU A 37 4.30 10.56 -5.67
C LEU A 37 3.99 10.47 -7.17
N ASN A 38 3.09 11.32 -7.66
CA ASN A 38 2.73 11.36 -9.07
C ASN A 38 3.88 11.90 -9.96
N ASP A 39 4.55 12.98 -9.56
CA ASP A 39 5.62 13.59 -10.34
C ASP A 39 6.82 12.66 -10.51
N ARG A 40 7.07 11.76 -9.54
CA ARG A 40 8.11 10.73 -9.66
C ARG A 40 7.81 9.71 -10.74
N THR A 41 6.55 9.44 -11.06
CA THR A 41 6.18 8.25 -11.83
C THR A 41 5.31 8.51 -13.07
N LYS A 42 4.71 9.70 -13.21
CA LYS A 42 3.79 10.05 -14.31
C LYS A 42 4.38 9.89 -15.72
N ASP A 43 5.70 10.07 -15.85
CA ASP A 43 6.40 10.02 -17.13
C ASP A 43 6.99 8.62 -17.43
N ILE A 44 6.75 7.62 -16.57
CA ILE A 44 7.19 6.25 -16.78
C ILE A 44 6.25 5.56 -17.78
N PRO A 45 6.75 5.10 -18.95
CA PRO A 45 5.93 4.43 -19.95
C PRO A 45 5.32 3.12 -19.44
N ASP A 46 4.10 2.79 -19.88
CA ASP A 46 3.36 1.60 -19.41
C ASP A 46 4.04 0.26 -19.71
N ASP A 47 4.88 0.20 -20.74
CA ASP A 47 5.67 -0.99 -21.11
C ASP A 47 6.92 -1.18 -20.22
N GLN A 48 7.30 -0.16 -19.44
CA GLN A 48 8.39 -0.20 -18.47
C GLN A 48 7.89 -0.40 -17.03
N LYS A 49 6.58 -0.39 -16.80
CA LYS A 49 6.00 -0.60 -15.46
C LYS A 49 5.95 -2.10 -15.15
N PRO A 50 6.61 -2.56 -14.07
CA PRO A 50 6.41 -3.93 -13.61
C PRO A 50 4.96 -4.11 -13.16
N THR A 51 4.43 -5.30 -13.37
CA THR A 51 3.09 -5.66 -12.92
C THR A 51 3.10 -5.96 -11.43
N VAL A 52 2.10 -5.45 -10.72
CA VAL A 52 2.02 -5.56 -9.26
C VAL A 52 0.69 -6.19 -8.84
N TYR A 53 0.70 -6.89 -7.71
CA TYR A 53 -0.49 -7.44 -7.07
C TYR A 53 -0.46 -7.12 -5.59
N THR A 54 -1.63 -6.78 -5.02
CA THR A 54 -1.83 -6.68 -3.57
C THR A 54 -2.70 -7.83 -3.11
N GLY A 55 -2.27 -8.55 -2.09
CA GLY A 55 -2.96 -9.73 -1.53
C GLY A 55 -3.06 -9.65 -0.02
N ALA A 56 -3.75 -10.61 0.59
CA ALA A 56 -3.99 -10.64 2.03
C ALA A 56 -4.68 -9.37 2.57
N VAL A 57 -5.40 -8.63 1.72
CA VAL A 57 -6.06 -7.38 2.09
C VAL A 57 -7.23 -7.66 3.02
N SER A 58 -7.26 -6.99 4.19
CA SER A 58 -8.38 -7.10 5.13
C SER A 58 -9.58 -6.27 4.68
N PHE A 59 -10.76 -6.90 4.61
CA PHE A 59 -12.05 -6.24 4.40
C PHE A 59 -13.18 -7.12 4.95
N LYS A 60 -13.99 -6.60 5.89
CA LYS A 60 -14.98 -7.42 6.61
C LYS A 60 -14.38 -8.66 7.31
N GLY A 61 -13.12 -8.57 7.73
CA GLY A 61 -12.33 -9.67 8.28
C GLY A 61 -10.93 -9.74 7.64
N ALA A 62 -10.09 -10.61 8.18
CA ALA A 62 -8.84 -11.00 7.56
C ALA A 62 -9.12 -11.94 6.37
N HIS A 63 -8.32 -11.82 5.32
CA HIS A 63 -8.37 -12.69 4.14
C HIS A 63 -6.96 -13.17 3.79
N GLY A 64 -6.90 -14.33 3.14
CA GLY A 64 -5.66 -14.90 2.62
C GLY A 64 -5.20 -14.20 1.35
N PHE A 65 -4.31 -14.86 0.61
CA PHE A 65 -3.69 -14.30 -0.59
C PHE A 65 -4.71 -13.74 -1.60
N GLU A 66 -5.87 -14.39 -1.73
CA GLU A 66 -6.97 -14.03 -2.62
C GLU A 66 -7.68 -12.71 -2.28
N GLY A 67 -7.53 -12.23 -1.04
CA GLY A 67 -8.07 -10.95 -0.60
C GLY A 67 -7.30 -9.80 -1.24
N THR A 68 -7.90 -9.11 -2.19
CA THR A 68 -7.22 -8.13 -3.04
C THR A 68 -8.01 -6.82 -3.17
N TYR A 69 -7.50 -5.87 -3.97
CA TYR A 69 -8.08 -4.55 -4.15
C TYR A 69 -7.87 -4.04 -5.59
N GLY A 70 -8.95 -3.64 -6.27
CA GLY A 70 -8.89 -2.97 -7.57
C GLY A 70 -8.94 -1.45 -7.42
N ALA A 71 -8.24 -0.71 -8.29
CA ALA A 71 -7.91 0.71 -8.11
C ALA A 71 -7.32 0.94 -6.71
N TYR A 72 -6.23 0.22 -6.42
CA TYR A 72 -5.64 0.18 -5.09
C TYR A 72 -4.92 1.51 -4.81
N PRO A 73 -5.36 2.33 -3.83
CA PRO A 73 -4.91 3.71 -3.72
C PRO A 73 -3.39 3.92 -3.60
N PRO A 74 -2.62 3.07 -2.87
CA PRO A 74 -1.17 3.18 -2.87
C PRO A 74 -0.51 2.95 -4.24
N PHE A 75 -1.05 2.04 -5.06
CA PHE A 75 -0.54 1.79 -6.41
C PHE A 75 -0.93 2.92 -7.36
N ASP A 76 -2.18 3.36 -7.31
CA ASP A 76 -2.67 4.46 -8.15
C ASP A 76 -1.88 5.75 -7.91
N ALA A 77 -1.54 6.04 -6.65
CA ALA A 77 -0.76 7.23 -6.29
C ALA A 77 0.64 7.26 -6.90
N VAL A 78 1.20 6.09 -7.22
CA VAL A 78 2.50 5.96 -7.88
C VAL A 78 2.37 5.50 -9.33
N ASN A 79 1.18 5.55 -9.94
CA ASN A 79 0.95 5.11 -11.31
C ASN A 79 1.36 3.63 -11.57
N GLY A 80 1.29 2.80 -10.53
CA GLY A 80 1.63 1.37 -10.58
C GLY A 80 0.65 0.54 -11.42
N LYS A 81 1.14 -0.54 -12.05
CA LYS A 81 0.34 -1.39 -12.93
C LYS A 81 -0.26 -2.58 -12.17
N ASN A 82 -1.40 -2.35 -11.51
CA ASN A 82 -2.11 -3.38 -10.77
C ASN A 82 -2.81 -4.38 -11.70
N VAL A 83 -2.44 -5.66 -11.62
CA VAL A 83 -3.05 -6.70 -12.47
C VAL A 83 -4.56 -6.88 -12.20
N VAL A 84 -5.02 -6.52 -11.00
CA VAL A 84 -6.42 -6.64 -10.58
C VAL A 84 -7.33 -5.68 -11.34
N ASP A 85 -6.79 -4.56 -11.83
CA ASP A 85 -7.57 -3.53 -12.52
C ASP A 85 -8.12 -4.01 -13.87
N GLU A 86 -7.54 -5.08 -14.44
CA GLU A 86 -8.09 -5.78 -15.60
C GLU A 86 -9.50 -6.36 -15.35
N THR A 87 -9.91 -6.49 -14.09
CA THR A 87 -11.29 -6.87 -13.73
C THR A 87 -12.32 -5.76 -13.98
N GLY A 88 -11.87 -4.51 -14.12
CA GLY A 88 -12.73 -3.32 -14.16
C GLY A 88 -13.46 -3.01 -12.86
N LYS A 89 -13.12 -3.71 -11.75
CA LYS A 89 -13.72 -3.50 -10.43
C LYS A 89 -12.84 -2.59 -9.60
N THR A 90 -13.48 -1.80 -8.74
CA THR A 90 -12.82 -0.96 -7.74
C THR A 90 -13.15 -1.45 -6.34
N GLY A 91 -12.25 -1.23 -5.40
CA GLY A 91 -12.44 -1.64 -4.01
C GLY A 91 -11.93 -3.05 -3.69
N ALA A 92 -12.09 -3.42 -2.44
CA ALA A 92 -11.65 -4.72 -1.92
C ALA A 92 -12.56 -5.86 -2.40
N MET A 93 -11.96 -6.99 -2.78
CA MET A 93 -12.66 -8.15 -3.33
C MET A 93 -11.87 -9.44 -3.15
N LEU A 94 -12.56 -10.58 -3.28
CA LEU A 94 -11.91 -11.88 -3.44
C LEU A 94 -11.67 -12.14 -4.93
N ILE A 95 -10.50 -12.68 -5.26
CA ILE A 95 -10.15 -13.08 -6.63
C ILE A 95 -9.83 -14.58 -6.71
N ASP A 96 -10.04 -15.17 -7.87
CA ASP A 96 -9.63 -16.55 -8.12
C ASP A 96 -8.10 -16.63 -8.23
N LEU A 97 -7.48 -17.57 -7.52
CA LEU A 97 -6.04 -17.81 -7.56
C LEU A 97 -5.57 -18.24 -8.96
N GLU A 98 -6.39 -18.97 -9.73
CA GLU A 98 -6.06 -19.29 -11.13
C GLU A 98 -5.89 -18.03 -11.98
N LYS A 99 -6.66 -16.97 -11.67
CA LYS A 99 -6.51 -15.68 -12.35
C LYS A 99 -5.19 -15.00 -11.97
N VAL A 100 -4.79 -15.07 -10.70
CA VAL A 100 -3.49 -14.53 -10.27
C VAL A 100 -2.33 -15.30 -10.89
N MET A 101 -2.45 -16.62 -11.06
CA MET A 101 -1.49 -17.43 -11.80
C MET A 101 -1.41 -17.03 -13.27
N GLY A 102 -2.55 -16.71 -13.90
CA GLY A 102 -2.61 -16.20 -15.27
C GLY A 102 -1.95 -14.83 -15.43
N TRP A 103 -2.16 -13.92 -14.47
CA TRP A 103 -1.50 -12.62 -14.43
C TRP A 103 0.00 -12.72 -14.16
N ASN A 104 0.40 -13.61 -13.25
CA ASN A 104 1.78 -13.87 -12.84
C ASN A 104 2.59 -12.58 -12.59
N PRO A 105 2.20 -11.77 -11.59
CA PRO A 105 2.75 -10.44 -11.37
C PRO A 105 4.26 -10.48 -11.10
N ASP A 106 4.95 -9.42 -11.51
CA ASP A 106 6.39 -9.26 -11.27
C ASP A 106 6.70 -9.02 -9.79
N ILE A 107 5.80 -8.32 -9.08
CA ILE A 107 5.95 -7.94 -7.67
C ILE A 107 4.64 -8.21 -6.91
N ILE A 108 4.73 -8.75 -5.70
CA ILE A 108 3.60 -8.99 -4.81
C ILE A 108 3.76 -8.17 -3.54
N PHE A 109 2.66 -7.55 -3.10
CA PHE A 109 2.54 -6.88 -1.82
C PHE A 109 1.51 -7.62 -0.96
N LEU A 110 1.84 -8.00 0.28
CA LEU A 110 0.89 -8.67 1.19
C LEU A 110 0.77 -7.94 2.51
N ASN A 111 -0.43 -7.95 3.07
CA ASN A 111 -0.66 -7.49 4.43
C ASN A 111 0.08 -8.39 5.44
N PRO A 112 1.09 -7.85 6.17
CA PRO A 112 1.88 -8.66 7.09
C PRO A 112 1.02 -9.26 8.23
N SER A 113 -0.07 -8.61 8.61
CA SER A 113 -0.97 -9.10 9.67
C SER A 113 -1.78 -10.34 9.29
N ASN A 114 -1.82 -10.70 8.00
CA ASN A 114 -2.62 -11.82 7.50
C ASN A 114 -1.74 -12.97 6.95
N MET A 115 -0.43 -12.92 7.19
CA MET A 115 0.50 -13.95 6.68
C MET A 115 0.23 -15.34 7.24
N GLU A 116 -0.37 -15.47 8.41
CA GLU A 116 -0.81 -16.78 8.94
C GLU A 116 -1.77 -17.48 7.96
N LEU A 117 -2.77 -16.77 7.44
CA LEU A 117 -3.72 -17.31 6.46
C LEU A 117 -3.04 -17.68 5.13
N VAL A 118 -2.11 -16.85 4.68
CA VAL A 118 -1.32 -17.11 3.46
C VAL A 118 -0.46 -18.36 3.63
N ASN A 119 0.23 -18.50 4.77
CA ASN A 119 1.10 -19.64 5.03
C ASN A 119 0.32 -20.93 5.33
N GLU A 120 -0.88 -20.84 5.89
CA GLU A 120 -1.79 -21.98 6.02
C GLU A 120 -2.31 -22.48 4.66
N ASP A 121 -2.61 -21.59 3.73
CA ASP A 121 -2.99 -21.95 2.37
C ASP A 121 -1.80 -22.52 1.60
N TYR A 122 -0.61 -21.92 1.75
CA TYR A 122 0.64 -22.44 1.18
C TYR A 122 0.89 -23.91 1.55
N LYS A 123 0.67 -24.30 2.82
CA LYS A 123 0.82 -25.70 3.26
C LYS A 123 -0.07 -26.69 2.49
N LYS A 124 -1.18 -26.22 1.92
CA LYS A 124 -2.15 -27.02 1.15
C LYS A 124 -1.96 -26.87 -0.36
N ASN A 125 -1.40 -25.75 -0.81
CA ASN A 125 -1.37 -25.32 -2.20
C ASN A 125 0.01 -24.76 -2.62
N ALA A 126 1.11 -25.35 -2.13
CA ALA A 126 2.47 -24.84 -2.38
C ALA A 126 2.79 -24.65 -3.87
N ALA A 127 2.31 -25.55 -4.74
CA ALA A 127 2.54 -25.47 -6.18
C ALA A 127 1.99 -24.19 -6.83
N PHE A 128 0.92 -23.60 -6.29
CA PHE A 128 0.42 -22.30 -6.74
C PHE A 128 1.44 -21.20 -6.47
N TYR A 129 1.88 -21.07 -5.22
CA TYR A 129 2.81 -20.03 -4.78
C TYR A 129 4.19 -20.19 -5.42
N ASP A 130 4.73 -21.41 -5.43
CA ASP A 130 6.02 -21.74 -6.05
C ASP A 130 6.02 -21.51 -7.56
N GLY A 131 4.83 -21.47 -8.19
CA GLY A 131 4.65 -21.16 -9.61
C GLY A 131 4.68 -19.66 -9.94
N LEU A 132 4.56 -18.77 -8.94
CA LEU A 132 4.55 -17.32 -9.15
C LEU A 132 5.98 -16.78 -9.30
N LYS A 133 6.22 -15.99 -10.35
CA LYS A 133 7.54 -15.37 -10.61
C LYS A 133 8.01 -14.51 -9.45
N ALA A 134 7.11 -13.70 -8.89
CA ALA A 134 7.43 -12.86 -7.73
C ALA A 134 7.92 -13.68 -6.55
N VAL A 135 7.31 -14.83 -6.26
CA VAL A 135 7.76 -15.73 -5.18
C VAL A 135 9.13 -16.33 -5.50
N GLN A 136 9.32 -16.84 -6.72
CA GLN A 136 10.60 -17.42 -7.17
C GLN A 136 11.77 -16.43 -7.11
N ASN A 137 11.52 -15.16 -7.44
CA ASN A 137 12.51 -14.08 -7.41
C ASN A 137 12.62 -13.42 -6.01
N GLY A 138 11.74 -13.78 -5.08
CA GLY A 138 11.61 -13.13 -3.78
C GLY A 138 11.06 -11.70 -3.86
N GLU A 139 10.42 -11.29 -4.94
CA GLU A 139 9.79 -9.97 -5.10
C GLU A 139 8.44 -9.91 -4.37
N VAL A 140 8.43 -10.27 -3.08
CA VAL A 140 7.27 -10.26 -2.20
C VAL A 140 7.55 -9.33 -1.04
N TYR A 141 6.68 -8.35 -0.82
CA TYR A 141 6.89 -7.24 0.10
C TYR A 141 5.68 -7.02 1.00
N SER A 142 5.90 -6.45 2.18
CA SER A 142 4.82 -6.06 3.09
C SER A 142 4.00 -4.88 2.57
N GLN A 143 2.72 -4.81 2.88
CA GLN A 143 1.91 -3.60 2.73
C GLN A 143 1.00 -3.44 3.94
N ILE A 144 1.23 -2.40 4.74
CA ILE A 144 0.66 -2.33 6.09
C ILE A 144 -0.85 -2.06 6.00
N SER A 145 -1.65 -2.73 6.81
CA SER A 145 -3.09 -2.49 6.79
C SER A 145 -3.41 -1.05 7.25
N TYR A 146 -3.97 -0.24 6.36
CA TYR A 146 -4.43 1.11 6.68
C TYR A 146 -5.95 1.20 6.87
N ASN A 147 -6.71 0.11 6.73
CA ASN A 147 -8.18 0.11 6.78
C ASN A 147 -8.77 -0.43 8.09
N TYR A 148 -7.99 -0.46 9.17
CA TYR A 148 -8.48 -0.86 10.49
C TYR A 148 -9.20 0.31 11.16
N ASN A 149 -10.53 0.19 11.30
CA ASN A 149 -11.43 1.25 11.79
C ASN A 149 -11.40 2.52 10.94
N TRP A 150 -11.85 2.40 9.68
CA TRP A 150 -11.72 3.41 8.62
C TRP A 150 -10.28 3.55 8.09
N THR A 151 -10.03 4.58 7.30
CA THR A 151 -8.74 4.81 6.63
C THR A 151 -7.79 5.59 7.55
N ASN A 152 -6.67 4.96 7.90
CA ASN A 152 -5.49 5.55 8.54
C ASN A 152 -4.67 6.20 7.43
N MET A 153 -4.93 7.49 7.18
CA MET A 153 -4.42 8.22 6.01
C MET A 153 -2.90 8.28 5.98
N GLU A 154 -2.27 8.47 7.15
CA GLU A 154 -0.84 8.46 7.36
C GLU A 154 -0.18 7.14 6.92
N ILE A 155 -0.77 5.99 7.26
CA ILE A 155 -0.28 4.68 6.84
C ILE A 155 -0.47 4.53 5.33
N SER A 156 -1.63 4.93 4.79
CA SER A 156 -1.90 4.82 3.34
C SER A 156 -0.92 5.63 2.48
N ILE A 157 -0.49 6.81 2.96
CA ILE A 157 0.51 7.63 2.26
C ILE A 157 1.90 7.01 2.42
N ALA A 158 2.26 6.49 3.60
CA ALA A 158 3.52 5.79 3.81
C ALA A 158 3.63 4.52 2.94
N ASP A 159 2.56 3.75 2.83
CA ASP A 159 2.40 2.61 1.92
C ASP A 159 2.59 3.01 0.46
N ALA A 160 2.08 4.17 0.03
CA ALA A 160 2.26 4.66 -1.33
C ALA A 160 3.74 4.99 -1.61
N TYR A 161 4.45 5.61 -0.67
CA TYR A 161 5.90 5.81 -0.76
C TYR A 161 6.67 4.50 -0.81
N TYR A 162 6.26 3.51 -0.01
CA TYR A 162 6.87 2.19 -0.01
C TYR A 162 6.66 1.48 -1.34
N ALA A 163 5.42 1.44 -1.83
CA ALA A 163 5.08 0.88 -3.13
C ALA A 163 5.89 1.58 -4.24
N GLY A 164 5.96 2.91 -4.24
CA GLY A 164 6.78 3.67 -5.19
C GLY A 164 8.26 3.26 -5.13
N LYS A 165 8.81 3.08 -3.92
CA LYS A 165 10.21 2.65 -3.73
C LYS A 165 10.49 1.25 -4.26
N ILE A 166 9.57 0.32 -4.12
CA ILE A 166 9.73 -1.05 -4.58
C ILE A 166 9.50 -1.15 -6.09
N ILE A 167 8.44 -0.50 -6.61
CA ILE A 167 8.06 -0.57 -8.02
C ILE A 167 9.03 0.26 -8.90
N TYR A 168 9.53 1.39 -8.39
CA TYR A 168 10.36 2.35 -9.12
C TYR A 168 11.60 2.78 -8.31
N PRO A 169 12.53 1.86 -8.00
CA PRO A 169 13.61 2.11 -7.03
C PRO A 169 14.53 3.29 -7.41
N LYS A 170 14.73 3.55 -8.70
CA LYS A 170 15.55 4.68 -9.18
C LYS A 170 14.90 6.03 -8.86
N GLN A 171 13.58 6.15 -9.02
CA GLN A 171 12.83 7.38 -8.78
C GLN A 171 12.66 7.70 -7.29
N PHE A 172 12.88 6.71 -6.43
CA PHE A 172 12.72 6.78 -4.98
C PHE A 172 14.03 6.47 -4.23
N GLU A 173 15.18 6.59 -4.90
CA GLU A 173 16.50 6.31 -4.32
C GLU A 173 16.81 7.18 -3.10
N ASN A 174 16.27 8.41 -3.10
CA ASN A 174 16.43 9.38 -2.03
C ASN A 174 15.43 9.22 -0.87
N ILE A 175 14.50 8.26 -0.95
CA ILE A 175 13.52 8.01 0.10
C ILE A 175 14.04 6.96 1.07
N ASP A 176 14.27 7.40 2.31
CA ASP A 176 14.43 6.54 3.49
C ASP A 176 13.04 6.29 4.08
N MET A 177 12.59 5.04 4.09
CA MET A 177 11.22 4.72 4.48
C MET A 177 10.91 4.98 5.95
N ALA A 178 11.86 4.74 6.86
CA ALA A 178 11.64 4.99 8.27
C ALA A 178 11.49 6.50 8.52
N LYS A 179 12.39 7.30 7.93
CA LYS A 179 12.31 8.76 8.03
C LYS A 179 11.07 9.32 7.36
N LYS A 180 10.70 8.82 6.18
CA LYS A 180 9.53 9.31 5.46
C LYS A 180 8.24 8.96 6.18
N ALA A 181 8.15 7.76 6.75
CA ALA A 181 7.01 7.36 7.57
C ALA A 181 6.90 8.27 8.81
N ASP A 182 7.98 8.49 9.55
CA ASP A 182 7.97 9.37 10.73
C ASP A 182 7.69 10.84 10.40
N GLU A 183 8.13 11.34 9.23
CA GLU A 183 7.75 12.66 8.72
C GLU A 183 6.22 12.75 8.55
N ILE A 184 5.61 11.76 7.89
CA ILE A 184 4.15 11.69 7.70
C ILE A 184 3.43 11.62 9.05
N PHE A 185 3.84 10.72 9.95
CA PHE A 185 3.24 10.59 11.28
C PHE A 185 3.40 11.86 12.11
N THR A 186 4.54 12.53 12.02
CA THR A 186 4.76 13.77 12.79
C THR A 186 3.83 14.88 12.32
N VAL A 187 3.64 15.06 11.01
CA VAL A 187 2.73 16.08 10.50
C VAL A 187 1.27 15.76 10.85
N MET A 188 0.85 14.49 10.75
CA MET A 188 -0.56 14.12 10.92
C MET A 188 -0.96 13.83 12.37
N LEU A 189 -0.05 13.27 13.18
CA LEU A 189 -0.31 12.79 14.55
C LEU A 189 0.51 13.56 15.61
N GLY A 190 1.38 14.49 15.20
CA GLY A 190 2.21 15.28 16.09
C GLY A 190 3.43 14.56 16.68
N GLN A 191 3.71 13.31 16.28
CA GLN A 191 4.84 12.52 16.77
C GLN A 191 5.30 11.45 15.77
N PRO A 192 6.57 11.01 15.80
CA PRO A 192 7.00 9.82 15.09
C PRO A 192 6.29 8.57 15.62
N PHE A 193 6.05 7.60 14.74
CA PHE A 193 5.26 6.41 15.08
C PHE A 193 5.77 5.12 14.40
N TYR A 194 6.72 5.21 13.47
CA TYR A 194 7.14 4.06 12.68
C TYR A 194 7.77 2.94 13.54
N GLU A 195 8.59 3.28 14.53
CA GLU A 195 9.18 2.26 15.43
C GLU A 195 8.11 1.44 16.19
N LYS A 196 6.97 2.05 16.54
CA LYS A 196 5.86 1.35 17.19
C LYS A 196 5.19 0.38 16.22
N LEU A 197 4.98 0.78 14.97
CA LEU A 197 4.47 -0.13 13.93
C LEU A 197 5.40 -1.33 13.72
N VAL A 198 6.71 -1.10 13.67
CA VAL A 198 7.70 -2.18 13.55
C VAL A 198 7.63 -3.13 14.75
N ALA A 199 7.50 -2.60 15.98
CA ALA A 199 7.38 -3.41 17.19
C ALA A 199 6.11 -4.28 17.19
N ASP A 200 5.04 -3.82 16.54
CA ASP A 200 3.77 -4.54 16.36
C ASP A 200 3.75 -5.44 15.11
N GLY A 201 4.90 -5.67 14.46
CA GLY A 201 5.03 -6.55 13.30
C GLY A 201 4.64 -5.92 11.96
N SER A 202 4.32 -4.62 11.96
CA SER A 202 3.97 -3.84 10.77
C SER A 202 5.21 -3.07 10.27
N LYS A 203 6.13 -3.80 9.64
CA LYS A 203 7.37 -3.26 9.07
C LYS A 203 7.29 -3.22 7.55
N PHE A 204 7.90 -2.19 6.96
CA PHE A 204 8.22 -2.15 5.53
C PHE A 204 9.43 -3.03 5.24
N ASP A 205 9.19 -4.23 4.74
CA ASP A 205 10.24 -5.20 4.41
C ASP A 205 9.85 -6.15 3.28
N LYS A 206 10.83 -6.94 2.84
CA LYS A 206 10.61 -8.15 2.07
C LYS A 206 10.01 -9.23 2.98
N ILE A 207 9.09 -10.02 2.45
CA ILE A 207 8.41 -11.09 3.19
C ILE A 207 8.54 -12.41 2.44
N THR A 208 8.52 -13.52 3.16
CA THR A 208 8.57 -14.86 2.58
C THR A 208 7.23 -15.55 2.78
N ILE A 209 6.74 -16.23 1.75
CA ILE A 209 5.58 -17.12 1.86
C ILE A 209 6.07 -18.52 2.23
N GLY A 210 5.37 -19.18 3.16
CA GLY A 210 5.66 -20.55 3.56
C GLY A 210 6.60 -20.72 4.75
N GLU A 211 6.89 -19.63 5.48
CA GLU A 211 7.57 -19.66 6.79
C GLU A 211 6.62 -19.99 7.96
#